data_AF-A0A351K404-F1
#
_entry.id   AF-A0A351K404-F1
#
_cell.length_a   1.000
_cell.length_b   1.000
_cell.length_c   1.000
_cell.angle_alpha   90.00
_cell.angle_beta   90.00
_cell.angle_gamma   90.00
#
_symmetry.space_group_name_H-M   'P 1'
#
loop_
_entity.id
_entity.type
_entity.pdbx_description
1 polymer ?
#
loop_
_entity_poly.entity_id
_entity_poly.type
_entity_poly.pdbx_seq_one_letter_code
_entity_poly.pdbx_strand_id
1 'polypeptide(L)' 'MGSADSVSTRSVQRYLSYAGHNPGPVDGIYGRMTAGAVRRFQASKGLTQSGVWGSAEQSAAN' A
#
# COMPACT_ATOMS: atom_id res chain seq x y z
N MET A 1 19.27 -6.71 16.34
CA MET A 1 19.41 -5.87 15.14
C MET A 1 18.82 -6.63 13.97
N GLY A 2 17.75 -6.13 13.33
CA GLY A 2 17.15 -6.79 12.16
C GLY A 2 15.64 -6.60 11.95
N SER A 3 14.94 -5.85 12.80
CA SER A 3 13.48 -5.70 12.75
C SER A 3 13.10 -4.24 12.50
N ALA A 4 13.14 -3.74 11.27
CA ALA A 4 12.59 -2.41 10.95
C ALA A 4 12.24 -2.18 9.46
N ASP A 5 12.94 -2.78 8.49
CA ASP A 5 12.90 -2.28 7.10
C ASP A 5 12.11 -3.13 6.09
N SER A 6 11.07 -3.83 6.55
CA SER A 6 10.08 -4.37 5.63
C SER A 6 8.69 -4.04 6.13
N VAL A 7 8.25 -2.81 5.83
CA VAL A 7 6.83 -2.53 5.65
C VAL A 7 6.40 -3.36 4.42
N SER A 8 6.24 -4.66 4.64
CA SER A 8 5.98 -5.64 3.59
C SER A 8 4.68 -5.24 2.91
N THR A 9 4.63 -5.38 1.59
CA THR A 9 3.42 -5.23 0.77
C THR A 9 2.18 -5.89 1.40
N ARG A 10 2.36 -6.91 2.26
CA ARG A 10 1.29 -7.50 3.09
C ARG A 10 0.62 -6.51 4.05
N SER A 11 1.37 -5.68 4.76
CA SER A 11 0.82 -4.67 5.67
C SER A 11 0.00 -3.64 4.90
N VAL A 12 0.52 -3.23 3.75
CA VAL A 12 -0.16 -2.33 2.80
C VAL A 12 -1.47 -2.93 2.31
N GLN A 13 -1.44 -4.16 1.84
CA GLN A 13 -2.63 -4.86 1.36
C GLN A 13 -3.65 -5.04 2.49
N ARG A 14 -3.20 -5.36 3.71
CA ARG A 14 -4.10 -5.46 4.87
C ARG A 14 -4.73 -4.11 5.20
N TYR A 15 -3.95 -3.03 5.17
CA TYR A 15 -4.42 -1.68 5.43
C TYR A 15 -5.40 -1.19 4.35
N LEU A 16 -5.10 -1.41 3.07
CA LEU A 16 -5.98 -1.04 1.97
C LEU A 16 -7.33 -1.77 2.08
N SER A 17 -7.31 -3.08 2.36
CA SER A 17 -8.54 -3.85 2.61
C SER A 17 -9.33 -3.25 3.78
N TYR A 18 -8.67 -2.86 4.86
CA TYR A 18 -9.31 -2.19 6.00
C TYR A 18 -9.88 -0.82 5.63
N ALA A 19 -9.20 -0.06 4.78
CA ALA A 19 -9.65 1.22 4.25
C ALA A 19 -10.79 1.09 3.22
N GLY A 20 -11.26 -0.13 2.93
CA GLY A 20 -12.33 -0.39 1.96
C GLY A 20 -11.84 -0.36 0.50
N HIS A 21 -10.54 -0.31 0.28
CA HIS A 21 -9.94 -0.49 -1.05
C HIS A 21 -9.56 -1.96 -1.18
N ASN A 22 -9.92 -2.64 -2.28
CA ASN A 22 -9.57 -4.05 -2.45
C ASN A 22 -8.24 -4.17 -3.20
N PRO A 23 -7.11 -4.42 -2.51
CA PRO A 23 -5.81 -4.63 -3.17
C PRO A 23 -5.66 -6.06 -3.72
N GLY A 24 -6.66 -6.91 -3.56
CA GLY A 24 -6.55 -8.34 -3.81
C GLY A 24 -5.92 -9.09 -2.63
N PRO A 25 -5.39 -10.29 -2.88
CA PRO A 25 -4.90 -11.16 -1.81
C PRO A 25 -3.64 -10.60 -1.14
N VAL A 26 -3.59 -10.74 0.20
CA VAL A 26 -2.53 -10.20 1.08
C VAL A 26 -1.29 -11.09 1.05
N ASP A 27 -0.82 -11.43 -0.15
CA ASP A 27 0.30 -12.35 -0.37
C ASP A 27 1.66 -11.67 -0.22
N GLY A 28 1.67 -10.33 -0.23
CA GLY A 28 2.87 -9.52 -0.31
C GLY A 28 3.31 -9.22 -1.74
N ILE A 29 2.48 -9.53 -2.72
CA ILE A 29 2.76 -9.31 -4.14
C ILE A 29 2.13 -7.99 -4.58
N TYR A 30 2.94 -7.11 -5.14
CA TYR A 30 2.46 -5.84 -5.68
C TYR A 30 1.89 -6.03 -7.09
N GLY A 31 0.65 -6.49 -7.17
CA GLY A 31 -0.07 -6.68 -8.43
C GLY A 31 -0.83 -5.44 -8.90
N ARG A 32 -1.49 -5.57 -10.05
CA ARG A 32 -2.37 -4.54 -10.64
C ARG A 32 -3.50 -4.13 -9.70
N MET A 33 -4.03 -5.09 -8.93
CA MET A 33 -5.06 -4.85 -7.92
C MET A 33 -4.53 -4.00 -6.77
N THR A 34 -3.37 -4.37 -6.21
CA THR A 34 -2.68 -3.58 -5.19
C THR A 34 -2.42 -2.16 -5.70
N ALA A 35 -1.85 -2.02 -6.90
CA ALA A 35 -1.61 -0.71 -7.52
C ALA A 35 -2.90 0.13 -7.65
N GLY A 36 -4.00 -0.47 -8.08
CA GLY A 36 -5.31 0.21 -8.18
C GLY A 36 -5.85 0.66 -6.82
N ALA A 37 -5.74 -0.18 -5.79
CA ALA A 37 -6.12 0.17 -4.43
C ALA A 37 -5.24 1.29 -3.86
N VAL A 38 -3.94 1.25 -4.14
CA VAL A 38 -2.99 2.29 -3.75
C VAL A 38 -3.31 3.62 -4.42
N ARG A 39 -3.65 3.64 -5.72
CA ARG A 39 -4.07 4.87 -6.40
C ARG A 39 -5.31 5.48 -5.77
N ARG A 40 -6.29 4.67 -5.38
CA ARG A 40 -7.51 5.16 -4.72
C ARG A 40 -7.21 5.73 -3.34
N PHE A 41 -6.34 5.08 -2.58
CA PHE A 41 -5.88 5.61 -1.30
C PHE A 41 -5.12 6.93 -1.48
N GLN A 42 -4.17 6.98 -2.42
CA GLN A 42 -3.43 8.20 -2.78
C GLN A 42 -4.39 9.32 -3.19
N ALA A 43 -5.39 9.02 -4.03
CA ALA A 43 -6.44 9.97 -4.42
C ALA A 43 -7.20 10.52 -3.21
N SER A 44 -7.61 9.63 -2.30
CA SER A 44 -8.34 10.01 -1.08
C SER A 44 -7.50 10.86 -0.13
N LYS A 45 -6.17 10.77 -0.21
CA LYS A 45 -5.22 11.55 0.57
C LYS A 45 -4.73 12.82 -0.14
N GLY A 46 -5.18 13.07 -1.37
CA GLY A 46 -4.68 14.19 -2.19
C GLY A 46 -3.24 14.02 -2.66
N LEU A 47 -2.73 12.78 -2.67
CA LEU A 47 -1.40 12.43 -3.14
C LEU A 47 -1.42 12.11 -4.64
N THR A 48 -0.27 12.24 -5.28
CA THR A 48 -0.06 11.80 -6.67
C THR A 48 -0.37 10.32 -6.78
N GLN A 49 -1.33 9.96 -7.64
CA GLN A 49 -1.79 8.59 -7.90
C GLN A 49 -0.76 7.77 -8.71
N SER A 50 0.47 7.66 -8.22
CA SER A 50 1.52 6.88 -8.88
C SER A 50 1.10 5.41 -8.99
N GLY A 51 0.38 4.90 -7.98
CA GLY A 51 0.03 3.47 -7.91
C GLY A 51 1.23 2.58 -7.72
N VAL A 52 2.30 3.16 -7.18
CA VAL A 52 3.49 2.49 -6.68
C VAL A 52 3.43 2.64 -5.16
N TRP A 53 3.89 1.65 -4.40
CA TRP A 53 4.10 1.80 -2.96
C TRP A 53 5.60 1.77 -2.72
N GLY A 54 6.23 2.93 -2.86
CA GLY A 54 7.64 3.16 -2.61
C GLY A 54 7.91 3.72 -1.23
N SER A 55 9.14 4.17 -1.01
CA SER A 55 9.63 4.69 0.26
C SER A 55 8.83 5.89 0.78
N ALA A 56 8.22 6.68 -0.12
CA ALA A 56 7.39 7.83 0.24
C ALA A 56 6.03 7.40 0.82
N GLU A 57 5.44 6.32 0.31
CA GLU A 57 4.20 5.74 0.81
C GLU A 57 4.41 5.02 2.15
N GLN A 58 5.59 4.45 2.38
CA GLN A 58 5.96 3.86 3.67
C GLN A 58 6.00 4.89 4.80
N SER A 59 6.43 6.14 4.53
CA SER A 59 6.42 7.22 5.53
C SER A 59 5.03 7.70 5.91
N ALA A 60 4.03 7.57 5.04
CA ALA A 60 2.65 7.94 5.37
C ALA A 60 1.91 6.87 6.20
N ALA A 61 2.51 5.67 6.30
CA ALA A 61 1.96 4.53 7.03
C ALA A 61 2.61 4.31 8.41
N ASN A 62 3.54 5.18 8.83
CA ASN A 62 4.14 5.18 10.18
C ASN A 62 3.46 6.20 11.08
#